data_AF-A0A7X7YWY2-F1
#
_entry.id   AF-A0A7X7YWY2-F1
#
_cell.length_a   1.000
_cell.length_b   1.000
_cell.length_c   1.000
_cell.angle_alpha   90.00
_cell.angle_beta   90.00
_cell.angle_gamma   90.00
#
_symmetry.space_group_name_H-M   'P 1'
#
loop_
_entity.id
_entity.type
_entity.pdbx_description
1 polymer ?
#
loop_
_entity_poly.entity_id
_entity_poly.type
_entity_poly.pdbx_seq_one_letter_code
_entity_poly.pdbx_strand_id
1 'polypeptide(L)'
;MRRELVGVLLGVIALEGLALAGGFPAVSESRRIEMLQSPARRPVRMVLDTDTYNEIDDQFAVVYALISPELNVQALYAAPFHNDRSSGPGDGMEKSYEEILRLLDKLGKSPEGFVFKGSTHWIKSLDEPERSPAALDLIERAKKSSSQDPLYVAAVGAISNVANAILIEPSIIQNIVVVWLGGNGHNWPSQREFNYMQDLKASRVIFDSGVPLVQLPCTPVVTHFATTVPEMERYVGGRGPIGDYLLTIFKDYHKDQFAWSKVLWDMTAVAWLVN
;
A
#
# COMPACT_ATOMS: atom_id res chain seq x y z
N MET A 1 -2.67 -54.36 -55.69
CA MET A 1 -1.68 -54.43 -54.60
C MET A 1 -1.67 -53.07 -53.91
N ARG A 2 -2.26 -53.01 -52.71
CA ARG A 2 -2.47 -51.80 -51.89
C ARG A 2 -1.16 -51.23 -51.38
N ARG A 3 -1.03 -49.91 -51.33
CA ARG A 3 -0.36 -49.18 -50.25
C ARG A 3 -1.06 -47.83 -50.04
N GLU A 4 -1.92 -47.79 -49.04
CA GLU A 4 -2.47 -46.57 -48.45
C GLU A 4 -1.38 -45.92 -47.59
N LEU A 5 -1.10 -44.64 -47.82
CA LEU A 5 -0.28 -43.83 -46.93
C LEU A 5 -1.20 -43.28 -45.83
N VAL A 6 -1.15 -43.89 -44.65
CA VAL A 6 -1.74 -43.32 -43.43
C VAL A 6 -0.74 -42.31 -42.88
N GLY A 7 -1.00 -41.02 -43.12
CA GLY A 7 -0.30 -39.92 -42.47
C GLY A 7 -0.76 -39.82 -41.02
N VAL A 8 0.10 -40.19 -40.08
CA VAL A 8 -0.12 -39.97 -38.65
C VAL A 8 0.12 -38.50 -38.35
N LEU A 9 -0.97 -37.75 -38.16
CA LEU A 9 -0.94 -36.38 -37.65
C LEU A 9 -0.67 -36.45 -36.13
N LEU A 10 0.60 -36.38 -35.74
CA LEU A 10 1.00 -36.21 -34.35
C LEU A 10 0.65 -34.77 -33.93
N GLY A 11 -0.55 -34.60 -33.39
CA GLY A 11 -0.93 -33.39 -32.67
C GLY A 11 -0.03 -33.24 -31.44
N VAL A 12 0.87 -32.25 -31.48
CA VAL A 12 1.57 -31.80 -30.29
C VAL A 12 0.54 -31.05 -29.44
N ILE A 13 -0.09 -31.76 -28.52
CA ILE A 13 -0.73 -31.13 -27.37
C ILE A 13 0.43 -30.57 -26.56
N ALA A 14 0.68 -29.27 -26.70
CA ALA A 14 1.49 -28.54 -25.74
C ALA A 14 0.74 -28.63 -24.40
N LEU A 15 1.14 -29.56 -23.54
CA LEU A 15 0.86 -29.47 -22.12
C LEU A 15 1.53 -28.18 -21.65
N GLU A 16 0.77 -27.10 -21.54
CA GLU A 16 1.12 -25.94 -20.70
C GLU A 16 1.03 -26.39 -19.24
N GLY A 17 1.99 -27.22 -18.85
CA GLY A 17 2.27 -27.60 -17.48
C GLY A 17 3.62 -27.03 -17.09
N LEU A 18 3.74 -25.70 -17.03
CA LEU A 18 4.80 -25.11 -16.21
C LEU A 18 4.26 -24.97 -14.79
N ALA A 19 4.64 -25.93 -13.96
CA ALA A 19 4.66 -25.73 -12.52
C ALA A 19 5.61 -24.56 -12.21
N LEU A 20 5.05 -23.35 -12.14
CA LEU A 20 5.73 -22.15 -11.69
C LEU A 20 5.74 -22.19 -10.16
N ALA A 21 6.93 -22.23 -9.56
CA ALA A 21 7.09 -21.85 -8.17
C ALA A 21 6.66 -20.38 -8.05
N GLY A 22 5.39 -20.14 -7.66
CA GLY A 22 4.84 -18.80 -7.46
C GLY A 22 3.36 -18.61 -7.80
N GLY A 23 2.72 -19.45 -8.63
CA GLY A 23 1.25 -19.45 -8.81
C GLY A 23 0.55 -18.16 -9.30
N PHE A 24 1.25 -17.04 -9.49
CA PHE A 24 0.67 -15.77 -9.93
C PHE A 24 0.44 -15.73 -11.46
N PRO A 25 -0.66 -15.13 -11.94
CA PRO A 25 -0.89 -14.99 -13.38
C PRO A 25 0.14 -14.06 -14.01
N ALA A 26 0.58 -14.35 -15.24
CA ALA A 26 1.52 -13.48 -15.92
C ALA A 26 0.87 -12.15 -16.32
N VAL A 27 1.47 -11.03 -15.92
CA VAL A 27 1.19 -9.70 -16.48
C VAL A 27 2.29 -9.37 -17.47
N SER A 28 1.94 -9.12 -18.74
CA SER A 28 2.95 -8.75 -19.75
C SER A 28 3.66 -7.44 -19.39
N GLU A 29 4.93 -7.32 -19.78
CA GLU A 29 5.71 -6.11 -19.49
C GLU A 29 5.10 -4.85 -20.11
N SER A 30 4.60 -4.95 -21.36
CA SER A 30 3.88 -3.85 -22.01
C SER A 30 2.64 -3.41 -21.22
N ARG A 31 1.89 -4.37 -20.67
CA ARG A 31 0.73 -4.09 -19.81
C ARG A 31 1.15 -3.41 -18.51
N ARG A 32 2.22 -3.87 -17.85
CA ARG A 32 2.74 -3.21 -16.64
C ARG A 32 3.18 -1.79 -16.94
N ILE A 33 3.90 -1.55 -18.04
CA ILE A 33 4.33 -0.21 -18.44
C ILE A 33 3.12 0.70 -18.69
N GLU A 34 2.08 0.22 -19.38
CA GLU A 34 0.84 0.97 -19.60
C GLU A 34 0.16 1.35 -18.27
N MET A 35 0.06 0.41 -17.32
CA MET A 35 -0.55 0.65 -16.01
C MET A 35 0.28 1.58 -15.11
N LEU A 36 1.60 1.66 -15.32
CA LEU A 36 2.52 2.52 -14.57
C LEU A 36 2.64 3.94 -15.15
N GLN A 37 1.93 4.24 -16.25
CA GLN A 37 1.82 5.62 -16.72
C GLN A 37 1.04 6.47 -15.70
N SER A 38 1.25 7.79 -15.75
CA SER A 38 0.48 8.74 -14.95
C SER A 38 -1.03 8.46 -15.12
N PRO A 39 -1.82 8.45 -14.03
CA PRO A 39 -3.25 8.19 -14.11
C PRO A 39 -3.93 9.11 -15.13
N ALA A 40 -4.50 8.52 -16.18
CA ALA A 40 -5.14 9.28 -17.26
C ALA A 40 -6.50 9.88 -16.85
N ARG A 41 -7.12 9.35 -15.79
CA ARG A 41 -8.41 9.78 -15.25
C ARG A 41 -8.24 10.34 -13.84
N ARG A 42 -8.90 11.47 -13.59
CA ARG A 42 -9.01 12.10 -12.28
C ARG A 42 -10.49 12.31 -11.92
N PRO A 43 -10.88 12.21 -10.65
CA PRO A 43 -10.04 11.86 -9.50
C PRO A 43 -9.55 10.40 -9.54
N VAL A 44 -8.32 10.15 -9.09
CA VAL A 44 -7.67 8.82 -9.10
C VAL A 44 -8.36 7.92 -8.07
N ARG A 45 -8.87 6.77 -8.52
CA ARG A 45 -9.49 5.79 -7.63
C ARG A 45 -8.43 5.08 -6.82
N MET A 46 -8.49 5.20 -5.50
CA MET A 46 -7.45 4.67 -4.64
C MET A 46 -7.95 4.16 -3.29
N VAL A 47 -7.18 3.26 -2.67
CA VAL A 47 -7.34 2.83 -1.27
C VAL A 47 -6.01 3.00 -0.54
N LEU A 48 -6.06 3.43 0.73
CA LEU A 48 -4.87 3.71 1.54
C LEU A 48 -4.70 2.65 2.61
N ASP A 49 -3.58 1.94 2.60
CA ASP A 49 -3.17 0.95 3.59
C ASP A 49 -2.09 1.56 4.50
N THR A 50 -2.44 1.83 5.76
CA THR A 50 -1.65 2.71 6.65
C THR A 50 -1.65 2.21 8.09
N ASP A 51 -0.52 2.33 8.76
CA ASP A 51 -0.29 1.94 10.14
C ASP A 51 -0.26 3.16 11.07
N THR A 52 -1.35 3.94 11.07
CA THR A 52 -1.45 5.31 11.64
C THR A 52 -1.01 5.53 13.08
N TYR A 53 -0.69 4.49 13.86
CA TYR A 53 -0.18 4.62 15.22
C TYR A 53 1.31 4.24 15.37
N ASN A 54 1.95 3.80 14.29
CA ASN A 54 3.36 3.47 14.24
C ASN A 54 4.22 4.72 14.53
N GLU A 55 3.99 5.80 13.79
CA GLU A 55 4.65 7.09 14.00
C GLU A 55 3.66 8.27 14.00
N ILE A 56 3.95 9.39 13.34
CA ILE A 56 3.04 10.56 13.28
C ILE A 56 2.77 11.02 11.85
N ASP A 57 3.46 10.50 10.85
CA ASP A 57 3.36 10.94 9.46
C ASP A 57 2.24 10.27 8.66
N ASP A 58 1.79 9.10 9.07
CA ASP A 58 0.59 8.45 8.55
C ASP A 58 -0.66 9.33 8.68
N GLN A 59 -0.81 10.04 9.80
CA GLN A 59 -1.91 10.98 10.03
C GLN A 59 -1.91 12.07 8.95
N PHE A 60 -0.73 12.55 8.55
CA PHE A 60 -0.61 13.51 7.46
C PHE A 60 -0.98 12.89 6.13
N ALA A 61 -0.54 11.66 5.85
CA ALA A 61 -0.90 10.95 4.62
C ALA A 61 -2.41 10.75 4.50
N VAL A 62 -3.08 10.27 5.55
CA VAL A 62 -4.54 10.11 5.59
C VAL A 62 -5.25 11.43 5.35
N VAL A 63 -4.89 12.49 6.07
CA VAL A 63 -5.53 13.80 5.90
C VAL A 63 -5.28 14.34 4.51
N TYR A 64 -4.05 14.29 4.01
CA TYR A 64 -3.70 14.75 2.67
C TYR A 64 -4.49 14.00 1.60
N ALA A 65 -4.62 12.68 1.72
CA ALA A 65 -5.39 11.88 0.78
C ALA A 65 -6.88 12.29 0.76
N LEU A 66 -7.48 12.51 1.93
CA LEU A 66 -8.90 12.81 2.08
C LEU A 66 -9.29 14.23 1.65
N ILE A 67 -8.38 15.20 1.75
CA ILE A 67 -8.65 16.58 1.34
C ILE A 67 -8.26 16.89 -0.11
N SER A 68 -7.54 15.99 -0.79
CA SER A 68 -7.07 16.19 -2.16
C SER A 68 -8.18 15.90 -3.18
N PRO A 69 -8.67 16.91 -3.94
CA PRO A 69 -9.70 16.69 -4.97
C PRO A 69 -9.22 15.83 -6.15
N GLU A 70 -7.91 15.64 -6.29
CA GLU A 70 -7.28 14.76 -7.26
C GLU A 70 -7.53 13.28 -6.98
N LEU A 71 -7.95 12.92 -5.76
CA LEU A 71 -8.10 11.55 -5.30
C LEU A 71 -9.56 11.22 -4.99
N ASN A 72 -9.96 10.01 -5.38
CA ASN A 72 -11.19 9.36 -4.95
C ASN A 72 -10.79 8.24 -4.00
N VAL A 73 -10.57 8.59 -2.73
CA VAL A 73 -10.27 7.63 -1.67
C VAL A 73 -11.50 6.78 -1.42
N GLN A 74 -11.41 5.49 -1.73
CA GLN A 74 -12.53 4.55 -1.67
C GLN A 74 -12.60 3.80 -0.34
N ALA A 75 -11.45 3.59 0.32
CA ALA A 75 -11.34 2.95 1.62
C ALA A 75 -9.99 3.30 2.29
N LEU A 76 -9.97 3.16 3.62
CA LEU A 76 -8.77 3.16 4.45
C LEU A 76 -8.63 1.78 5.12
N TYR A 77 -7.43 1.23 5.09
CA TYR A 77 -7.09 -0.06 5.69
C TYR A 77 -6.10 0.14 6.81
N ALA A 78 -6.43 -0.38 8.00
CA ALA A 78 -5.52 -0.39 9.13
C ALA A 78 -4.44 -1.46 8.91
N ALA A 79 -3.21 -1.05 8.66
CA ALA A 79 -2.08 -1.96 8.52
C ALA A 79 -1.52 -2.36 9.90
N PRO A 80 -1.08 -3.63 10.06
CA PRO A 80 -0.35 -4.06 11.25
C PRO A 80 1.06 -3.46 11.28
N PHE A 81 1.54 -3.18 12.49
CA PHE A 81 2.94 -2.80 12.75
C PHE A 81 3.40 -3.41 14.08
N HIS A 82 4.72 -3.52 14.28
CA HIS A 82 5.27 -3.90 15.57
C HIS A 82 6.51 -3.09 15.96
N ASN A 83 6.39 -2.33 17.03
CA ASN A 83 7.47 -1.60 17.71
C ASN A 83 7.11 -1.39 19.19
N ASP A 84 7.86 -0.55 19.91
CA ASP A 84 7.64 -0.25 21.33
C ASP A 84 6.25 0.35 21.68
N ARG A 85 5.46 0.77 20.69
CA ARG A 85 4.08 1.28 20.85
C ARG A 85 3.02 0.18 20.76
N SER A 86 3.42 -1.07 20.50
CA SER A 86 2.52 -2.21 20.28
C SER A 86 3.06 -3.49 20.91
N SER A 87 2.18 -4.38 21.34
CA SER A 87 2.53 -5.71 21.83
C SER A 87 2.69 -6.77 20.74
N GLY A 88 2.35 -6.44 19.48
CA GLY A 88 2.44 -7.33 18.32
C GLY A 88 1.69 -6.75 17.10
N PRO A 89 1.75 -7.41 15.92
CA PRO A 89 1.10 -6.95 14.69
C PRO A 89 -0.40 -6.66 14.85
N GLY A 90 -1.14 -7.54 15.52
CA GLY A 90 -2.59 -7.37 15.72
C GLY A 90 -2.93 -6.19 16.63
N ASP A 91 -2.15 -5.96 17.69
CA ASP A 91 -2.30 -4.77 18.54
C ASP A 91 -1.92 -3.49 17.79
N GLY A 92 -0.86 -3.54 16.97
CA GLY A 92 -0.53 -2.45 16.05
C GLY A 92 -1.68 -2.13 15.11
N MET A 93 -2.27 -3.15 14.46
CA MET A 93 -3.43 -2.99 13.58
C MET A 93 -4.63 -2.35 14.30
N GLU A 94 -4.96 -2.80 15.51
CA GLU A 94 -6.07 -2.23 16.30
C GLU A 94 -5.81 -0.76 16.63
N LYS A 95 -4.58 -0.41 17.02
CA LYS A 95 -4.19 0.98 17.27
C LYS A 95 -4.26 1.85 16.02
N SER A 96 -3.81 1.33 14.87
CA SER A 96 -3.96 2.00 13.58
C SER A 96 -5.44 2.23 13.27
N TYR A 97 -6.28 1.21 13.42
CA TYR A 97 -7.72 1.32 13.19
C TYR A 97 -8.35 2.41 14.08
N GLU A 98 -8.09 2.42 15.38
CA GLU A 98 -8.59 3.44 16.30
C GLU A 98 -8.13 4.85 15.93
N GLU A 99 -6.88 5.02 15.51
CA GLU A 99 -6.33 6.31 15.13
C GLU A 99 -6.96 6.83 13.83
N ILE A 100 -7.20 5.96 12.83
CA ILE A 100 -7.99 6.32 11.64
C ILE A 100 -9.36 6.86 12.04
N LEU A 101 -10.06 6.20 12.99
CA LEU A 101 -11.36 6.67 13.46
C LEU A 101 -11.27 8.08 14.10
N ARG A 102 -10.22 8.36 14.89
CA ARG A 102 -10.02 9.69 15.48
C ARG A 102 -9.77 10.76 14.42
N LEU A 103 -9.03 10.45 13.35
CA LEU A 103 -8.85 11.38 12.24
C LEU A 103 -10.16 11.66 11.52
N LEU A 104 -10.95 10.62 11.23
CA LEU A 104 -12.23 10.77 10.54
C LEU A 104 -13.25 11.56 11.35
N ASP A 105 -13.29 11.37 12.67
CA ASP A 105 -14.13 12.16 13.58
C ASP A 105 -13.79 13.66 13.49
N LYS A 106 -12.50 14.01 13.52
CA LYS A 106 -12.03 15.41 13.35
C LYS A 106 -12.35 16.00 11.97
N LEU A 107 -12.46 15.15 10.96
CA LEU A 107 -12.85 15.52 9.60
C LEU A 107 -14.37 15.48 9.37
N GLY A 108 -15.17 15.05 10.36
CA GLY A 108 -16.61 14.91 10.23
C GLY A 108 -17.04 13.84 9.21
N LYS A 109 -16.22 12.81 9.00
CA LYS A 109 -16.45 11.75 8.01
C LYS A 109 -16.82 10.42 8.69
N SER A 110 -17.86 9.75 8.19
CA SER A 110 -18.26 8.45 8.72
C SER A 110 -17.23 7.36 8.37
N PRO A 111 -16.87 6.47 9.31
CA PRO A 111 -16.02 5.31 9.04
C PRO A 111 -16.77 4.11 8.42
N GLU A 112 -18.11 4.11 8.47
CA GLU A 112 -18.93 2.97 8.04
C GLU A 112 -18.77 2.68 6.54
N GLY A 113 -18.44 1.44 6.20
CA GLY A 113 -18.14 1.02 4.82
C GLY A 113 -16.88 1.67 4.22
N PHE A 114 -16.07 2.33 5.05
CA PHE A 114 -14.93 3.12 4.61
C PHE A 114 -13.62 2.73 5.29
N VAL A 115 -13.65 2.29 6.56
CA VAL A 115 -12.44 1.86 7.30
C VAL A 115 -12.53 0.38 7.60
N PHE A 116 -11.46 -0.36 7.32
CA PHE A 116 -11.42 -1.82 7.51
C PHE A 116 -10.20 -2.23 8.33
N LYS A 117 -10.43 -3.16 9.26
CA LYS A 117 -9.37 -3.81 10.02
C LYS A 117 -8.53 -4.70 9.11
N GLY A 118 -7.21 -4.63 9.26
CA GLY A 118 -6.26 -5.43 8.50
C GLY A 118 -5.91 -6.76 9.15
N SER A 119 -4.82 -7.34 8.65
CA SER A 119 -4.20 -8.55 9.15
C SER A 119 -3.75 -8.37 10.60
N THR A 120 -3.89 -9.43 11.37
CA THR A 120 -3.52 -9.46 12.79
C THR A 120 -2.18 -10.14 13.04
N HIS A 121 -1.60 -10.75 12.02
CA HIS A 121 -0.32 -11.46 12.09
C HIS A 121 0.50 -11.25 10.81
N TRP A 122 1.82 -11.40 10.91
CA TRP A 122 2.70 -11.54 9.75
C TRP A 122 2.39 -12.81 8.99
N ILE A 123 2.60 -12.80 7.67
CA ILE A 123 2.40 -13.96 6.82
C ILE A 123 3.31 -15.10 7.30
N LYS A 124 2.71 -16.20 7.74
CA LYS A 124 3.44 -17.40 8.17
C LYS A 124 3.64 -18.38 7.02
N SER A 125 2.64 -18.55 6.18
CA SER A 125 2.66 -19.41 4.99
C SER A 125 1.98 -18.69 3.82
N LEU A 126 2.47 -18.91 2.60
CA LEU A 126 1.84 -18.38 1.40
C LEU A 126 0.53 -19.11 1.05
N ASP A 127 0.38 -20.36 1.52
CA ASP A 127 -0.79 -21.20 1.28
C ASP A 127 -1.95 -20.89 2.24
N GLU A 128 -1.69 -20.14 3.31
CA GLU A 128 -2.67 -19.79 4.35
C GLU A 128 -2.72 -18.26 4.55
N PRO A 129 -3.09 -17.48 3.52
CA PRO A 129 -3.21 -16.04 3.67
C PRO A 129 -4.37 -15.67 4.60
N GLU A 130 -4.17 -14.61 5.40
CA GLU A 130 -5.19 -14.12 6.32
C GLU A 130 -6.30 -13.38 5.56
N ARG A 131 -7.54 -13.85 5.69
CA ARG A 131 -8.73 -13.23 5.11
C ARG A 131 -9.27 -12.11 6.01
N SER A 132 -8.50 -11.04 6.19
CA SER A 132 -8.92 -9.86 6.96
C SER A 132 -9.99 -9.03 6.23
N PRO A 133 -10.80 -8.22 6.94
CA PRO A 133 -11.75 -7.31 6.31
C PRO A 133 -11.12 -6.40 5.24
N ALA A 134 -9.93 -5.84 5.50
CA ALA A 134 -9.21 -5.02 4.52
C ALA A 134 -8.81 -5.80 3.27
N ALA A 135 -8.26 -7.02 3.43
CA ALA A 135 -7.86 -7.85 2.29
C ALA A 135 -9.07 -8.23 1.42
N LEU A 136 -10.20 -8.58 2.04
CA LEU A 136 -11.42 -8.94 1.31
C LEU A 136 -12.06 -7.75 0.59
N ASP A 137 -12.09 -6.57 1.21
CA ASP A 137 -12.57 -5.34 0.58
C ASP A 137 -11.67 -4.92 -0.60
N LEU A 138 -10.34 -5.02 -0.45
CA LEU A 138 -9.39 -4.76 -1.53
C LEU A 138 -9.65 -5.66 -2.74
N ILE A 139 -9.86 -6.97 -2.51
CA ILE A 139 -10.20 -7.92 -3.57
C ILE A 139 -11.48 -7.51 -4.27
N GLU A 140 -12.53 -7.17 -3.53
CA GLU A 140 -13.82 -6.78 -4.10
C GLU A 140 -13.68 -5.55 -5.01
N ARG A 141 -12.97 -4.52 -4.55
CA ARG A 141 -12.76 -3.28 -5.32
C ARG A 141 -11.86 -3.51 -6.53
N ALA A 142 -10.82 -4.32 -6.38
CA ALA A 142 -9.94 -4.68 -7.48
C ALA A 142 -10.66 -5.48 -8.57
N LYS A 143 -11.58 -6.40 -8.21
CA LYS A 143 -12.39 -7.15 -9.18
C LYS A 143 -13.40 -6.29 -9.95
N LYS A 144 -13.78 -5.13 -9.40
CA LYS A 144 -14.59 -4.10 -10.08
C LYS A 144 -13.75 -3.11 -10.90
N SER A 145 -12.43 -3.28 -10.90
CA SER A 145 -11.49 -2.42 -11.61
C SER A 145 -10.96 -3.15 -12.84
N SER A 146 -10.21 -2.46 -13.67
CA SER A 146 -9.64 -3.04 -14.87
C SER A 146 -8.27 -2.47 -15.12
N SER A 147 -7.52 -3.12 -15.98
CA SER A 147 -6.20 -2.62 -16.33
C SER A 147 -6.20 -1.22 -16.97
N GLN A 148 -7.31 -0.78 -17.61
CA GLN A 148 -7.48 0.55 -18.22
C GLN A 148 -8.00 1.61 -17.22
N ASP A 149 -8.52 1.16 -16.07
CA ASP A 149 -9.00 1.98 -14.96
C ASP A 149 -8.65 1.25 -13.65
N PRO A 150 -7.35 1.15 -13.32
CA PRO A 150 -6.91 0.33 -12.21
C PRO A 150 -7.26 1.00 -10.88
N LEU A 151 -7.39 0.17 -9.83
CA LEU A 151 -7.42 0.66 -8.46
C LEU A 151 -5.98 0.89 -7.99
N TYR A 152 -5.67 2.11 -7.55
CA TYR A 152 -4.38 2.39 -6.93
C TYR A 152 -4.40 2.02 -5.46
N VAL A 153 -3.44 1.21 -5.02
CA VAL A 153 -3.27 0.79 -3.64
C VAL A 153 -2.06 1.51 -3.10
N ALA A 154 -2.27 2.63 -2.42
CA ALA A 154 -1.22 3.33 -1.70
C ALA A 154 -0.99 2.62 -0.38
N ALA A 155 0.19 2.06 -0.18
CA ALA A 155 0.54 1.36 1.05
C ALA A 155 1.73 2.05 1.70
N VAL A 156 1.56 2.41 2.96
CA VAL A 156 2.54 3.18 3.75
C VAL A 156 2.94 2.48 5.05
N GLY A 157 2.46 1.26 5.27
CA GLY A 157 2.89 0.39 6.36
C GLY A 157 3.48 -0.95 5.89
N ALA A 158 3.53 -1.92 6.81
CA ALA A 158 3.84 -3.31 6.46
C ALA A 158 2.81 -3.85 5.45
N ILE A 159 3.29 -4.40 4.33
CA ILE A 159 2.46 -4.69 3.14
C ILE A 159 1.61 -5.96 3.26
N SER A 160 1.33 -6.42 4.48
CA SER A 160 0.64 -7.68 4.79
C SER A 160 -0.78 -7.72 4.25
N ASN A 161 -1.54 -6.62 4.33
CA ASN A 161 -2.91 -6.56 3.83
C ASN A 161 -2.97 -6.78 2.31
N VAL A 162 -2.11 -6.06 1.58
CA VAL A 162 -2.02 -6.14 0.11
C VAL A 162 -1.49 -7.51 -0.34
N ALA A 163 -0.46 -8.02 0.32
CA ALA A 163 0.09 -9.35 0.04
C ALA A 163 -0.94 -10.46 0.29
N ASN A 164 -1.68 -10.41 1.40
CA ASN A 164 -2.76 -11.37 1.67
C ASN A 164 -3.86 -11.28 0.61
N ALA A 165 -4.26 -10.07 0.19
CA ALA A 165 -5.25 -9.90 -0.89
C ALA A 165 -4.80 -10.55 -2.21
N ILE A 166 -3.54 -10.35 -2.59
CA ILE A 166 -2.94 -10.95 -3.79
C ILE A 166 -2.84 -12.48 -3.67
N LEU A 167 -2.47 -13.01 -2.51
CA LEU A 167 -2.42 -14.46 -2.28
C LEU A 167 -3.83 -15.10 -2.33
N ILE A 168 -4.85 -14.42 -1.81
CA ILE A 168 -6.24 -14.91 -1.81
C ILE A 168 -6.83 -14.90 -3.22
N GLU A 169 -6.60 -13.84 -3.99
CA GLU A 169 -7.10 -13.70 -5.36
C GLU A 169 -5.98 -13.17 -6.28
N PRO A 170 -5.11 -14.06 -6.79
CA PRO A 170 -3.98 -13.67 -7.64
C PRO A 170 -4.37 -12.90 -8.90
N SER A 171 -5.60 -13.04 -9.40
CA SER A 171 -6.06 -12.33 -10.59
C SER A 171 -6.15 -10.80 -10.41
N ILE A 172 -6.22 -10.30 -9.17
CA ILE A 172 -6.34 -8.85 -8.93
C ILE A 172 -5.11 -8.05 -9.37
N ILE A 173 -3.94 -8.68 -9.52
CA ILE A 173 -2.72 -7.99 -9.94
C ILE A 173 -2.83 -7.36 -11.35
N GLN A 174 -3.79 -7.81 -12.15
CA GLN A 174 -4.09 -7.23 -13.47
C GLN A 174 -4.94 -5.95 -13.39
N ASN A 175 -5.53 -5.67 -12.23
CA ASN A 175 -6.52 -4.61 -12.02
C ASN A 175 -6.07 -3.56 -11.00
N ILE A 176 -4.90 -3.74 -10.38
CA ILE A 176 -4.36 -2.82 -9.37
C ILE A 176 -2.99 -2.30 -9.76
N VAL A 177 -2.66 -1.11 -9.25
CA VAL A 177 -1.30 -0.57 -9.21
C VAL A 177 -0.95 -0.35 -7.74
N VAL A 178 0.16 -0.92 -7.29
CA VAL A 178 0.63 -0.77 -5.91
C VAL A 178 1.65 0.37 -5.86
N VAL A 179 1.40 1.36 -5.00
CA VAL A 179 2.35 2.44 -4.68
C VAL A 179 2.78 2.22 -3.25
N TRP A 180 3.99 1.72 -3.04
CA TRP A 180 4.42 1.25 -1.72
C TRP A 180 5.64 2.00 -1.21
N LEU A 181 5.48 2.64 -0.06
CA LEU A 181 6.58 3.13 0.77
C LEU A 181 7.15 1.94 1.55
N GLY A 182 8.21 1.36 1.01
CA GLY A 182 8.88 0.23 1.62
C GLY A 182 10.21 -0.07 0.96
N GLY A 183 11.18 -0.46 1.78
CA GLY A 183 12.53 -0.77 1.34
C GLY A 183 13.36 0.49 1.08
N ASN A 184 14.65 0.27 0.82
CA ASN A 184 15.55 1.29 0.32
C ASN A 184 15.79 1.08 -1.18
N GLY A 185 16.44 2.04 -1.83
CA GLY A 185 16.82 1.90 -3.23
C GLY A 185 17.62 0.62 -3.46
N HIS A 186 17.48 0.00 -4.63
CA HIS A 186 18.08 -1.31 -4.92
C HIS A 186 19.61 -1.34 -4.76
N ASN A 187 20.26 -0.20 -4.94
CA ASN A 187 21.71 -0.04 -4.79
C ASN A 187 22.12 0.42 -3.37
N TRP A 188 21.17 0.57 -2.44
CA TRP A 188 21.46 0.93 -1.06
C TRP A 188 22.07 -0.27 -0.31
N PRO A 189 23.05 -0.06 0.61
CA PRO A 189 23.79 -1.17 1.22
C PRO A 189 22.94 -2.17 2.04
N SER A 190 21.70 -1.80 2.42
CA SER A 190 20.81 -2.71 3.11
C SER A 190 19.35 -2.42 2.82
N GLN A 191 18.51 -3.46 2.85
CA GLN A 191 17.05 -3.34 2.85
C GLN A 191 16.48 -3.33 4.27
N ARG A 192 17.25 -2.77 5.23
CA ARG A 192 16.80 -2.59 6.61
C ARG A 192 15.92 -1.34 6.74
N GLU A 193 14.74 -1.42 6.14
CA GLU A 193 13.70 -0.40 6.21
C GLU A 193 12.52 -0.98 6.98
N PHE A 194 11.82 -0.14 7.77
CA PHE A 194 10.83 -0.58 8.74
C PHE A 194 9.70 -1.38 8.08
N ASN A 195 8.95 -0.80 7.15
CA ASN A 195 7.79 -1.43 6.51
C ASN A 195 8.16 -2.72 5.78
N TYR A 196 9.29 -2.70 5.07
CA TYR A 196 9.82 -3.85 4.36
C TYR A 196 10.16 -5.03 5.27
N MET A 197 10.76 -4.75 6.44
CA MET A 197 11.25 -5.78 7.35
C MET A 197 10.18 -6.36 8.29
N GLN A 198 9.10 -5.63 8.56
CA GLN A 198 8.02 -6.09 9.44
C GLN A 198 7.44 -7.43 8.97
N ASP A 199 7.20 -7.57 7.66
CA ASP A 199 6.72 -8.80 7.05
C ASP A 199 7.47 -9.13 5.76
N LEU A 200 8.64 -9.76 5.90
CA LEU A 200 9.50 -10.14 4.76
C LEU A 200 8.82 -11.09 3.76
N LYS A 201 7.82 -11.88 4.19
CA LYS A 201 7.08 -12.76 3.29
C LYS A 201 6.08 -11.96 2.48
N ALA A 202 5.38 -11.01 3.09
CA ALA A 202 4.55 -10.06 2.36
C ALA A 202 5.37 -9.24 1.35
N SER A 203 6.52 -8.68 1.77
CA SER A 203 7.44 -7.97 0.88
C SER A 203 7.85 -8.83 -0.32
N ARG A 204 8.19 -10.10 -0.08
CA ARG A 204 8.52 -11.04 -1.15
C ARG A 204 7.36 -11.29 -2.12
N VAL A 205 6.13 -11.45 -1.61
CA VAL A 205 4.94 -11.60 -2.47
C VAL A 205 4.81 -10.42 -3.43
N ILE A 206 5.01 -9.20 -2.96
CA ILE A 206 4.91 -8.00 -3.81
C ILE A 206 5.93 -8.04 -4.95
N PHE A 207 7.20 -8.33 -4.65
CA PHE A 207 8.23 -8.40 -5.69
C PHE A 207 8.08 -9.60 -6.62
N ASP A 208 7.62 -10.75 -6.13
CA ASP A 208 7.48 -11.98 -6.91
C ASP A 208 6.16 -12.04 -7.72
N SER A 209 5.13 -11.27 -7.33
CA SER A 209 3.79 -11.36 -7.93
C SER A 209 3.69 -10.82 -9.36
N GLY A 210 4.60 -9.93 -9.77
CA GLY A 210 4.50 -9.23 -11.04
C GLY A 210 3.39 -8.17 -11.09
N VAL A 211 2.83 -7.76 -9.94
CA VAL A 211 1.94 -6.62 -9.84
C VAL A 211 2.62 -5.35 -10.36
N PRO A 212 1.94 -4.45 -11.08
CA PRO A 212 2.47 -3.11 -11.36
C PRO A 212 2.81 -2.39 -10.04
N LEU A 213 4.10 -2.13 -9.83
CA LEU A 213 4.63 -1.62 -8.57
C LEU A 213 5.39 -0.32 -8.80
N VAL A 214 5.02 0.70 -8.03
CA VAL A 214 5.81 1.89 -7.78
C VAL A 214 6.37 1.76 -6.37
N GLN A 215 7.65 1.41 -6.27
CA GLN A 215 8.35 1.42 -4.99
C GLN A 215 8.83 2.84 -4.69
N LEU A 216 8.50 3.35 -3.51
CA LEU A 216 9.03 4.59 -2.96
C LEU A 216 10.12 4.23 -1.94
N PRO A 217 11.39 4.27 -2.34
CA PRO A 217 12.47 3.87 -1.44
C PRO A 217 12.70 4.94 -0.37
N CYS A 218 12.72 4.52 0.91
CA CYS A 218 12.98 5.41 2.03
C CYS A 218 14.30 6.14 1.82
N THR A 219 15.39 5.39 1.64
CA THR A 219 16.71 5.96 1.31
C THR A 219 17.10 5.64 -0.14
N PRO A 220 17.65 6.60 -0.92
CA PRO A 220 17.90 8.00 -0.56
C PRO A 220 16.77 8.94 -1.02
N VAL A 221 15.57 8.46 -1.35
CA VAL A 221 14.56 9.31 -2.01
C VAL A 221 13.66 10.00 -0.99
N VAL A 222 12.87 9.23 -0.25
CA VAL A 222 11.85 9.79 0.65
C VAL A 222 12.47 10.52 1.85
N THR A 223 13.72 10.19 2.22
CA THR A 223 14.51 10.92 3.23
C THR A 223 14.58 12.43 3.01
N HIS A 224 14.33 12.93 1.78
CA HIS A 224 14.33 14.36 1.47
C HIS A 224 12.98 15.05 1.69
N PHE A 225 11.89 14.30 1.96
CA PHE A 225 10.56 14.87 2.17
C PHE A 225 10.37 15.29 3.64
N ALA A 226 11.01 16.38 4.03
CA ALA A 226 10.99 16.88 5.40
C ALA A 226 10.27 18.23 5.53
N THR A 227 9.73 18.48 6.72
CA THR A 227 9.15 19.76 7.13
C THR A 227 9.67 20.17 8.51
N THR A 228 9.38 21.41 8.89
CA THR A 228 9.86 22.04 10.12
C THR A 228 8.70 22.57 10.98
N VAL A 229 8.97 22.82 12.26
CA VAL A 229 7.97 23.42 13.17
C VAL A 229 7.43 24.76 12.64
N PRO A 230 8.27 25.72 12.14
CA PRO A 230 7.75 26.97 11.59
C PRO A 230 6.83 26.79 10.38
N GLU A 231 7.12 25.85 9.48
CA GLU A 231 6.25 25.54 8.34
C GLU A 231 4.91 24.96 8.80
N MET A 232 4.97 24.05 9.78
CA MET A 232 3.80 23.45 10.40
C MET A 232 2.91 24.49 11.10
N GLU A 233 3.49 25.40 11.88
CA GLU A 233 2.76 26.51 12.52
C GLU A 233 2.15 27.47 11.49
N ARG A 234 2.87 27.73 10.38
CA ARG A 234 2.45 28.69 9.35
C ARG A 234 1.34 28.17 8.46
N TYR A 235 1.40 26.90 8.06
CA TYR A 235 0.57 26.33 7.00
C TYR A 235 -0.47 25.32 7.49
N VAL A 236 -0.22 24.63 8.60
CA VAL A 236 -1.12 23.57 9.13
C VAL A 236 -1.87 24.04 10.39
N GLY A 237 -1.18 24.70 11.31
CA GLY A 237 -1.78 25.28 12.51
C GLY A 237 -2.91 26.25 12.20
N GLY A 238 -3.98 26.20 13.01
CA GLY A 238 -5.15 27.07 12.88
C GLY A 238 -6.04 26.77 11.67
N ARG A 239 -5.79 25.68 10.92
CA ARG A 239 -6.62 25.24 9.79
C ARG A 239 -7.74 24.28 10.24
N GLY A 240 -8.41 24.64 11.32
CA GLY A 240 -9.46 23.85 11.94
C GLY A 240 -8.94 22.71 12.82
N PRO A 241 -9.85 21.90 13.41
CA PRO A 241 -9.51 20.92 14.44
C PRO A 241 -8.48 19.87 14.00
N ILE A 242 -8.51 19.49 12.71
CA ILE A 242 -7.54 18.53 12.17
C ILE A 242 -6.15 19.15 12.02
N GLY A 243 -6.04 20.41 11.59
CA GLY A 243 -4.76 21.11 11.46
C GLY A 243 -4.09 21.33 12.82
N ASP A 244 -4.88 21.72 13.83
CA ASP A 244 -4.37 21.88 15.19
C ASP A 244 -3.91 20.54 15.80
N TYR A 245 -4.64 19.45 15.51
CA TYR A 245 -4.21 18.10 15.90
C TYR A 245 -2.87 17.71 15.27
N LEU A 246 -2.74 17.86 13.94
CA LEU A 246 -1.51 17.54 13.22
C LEU A 246 -0.31 18.37 13.70
N LEU A 247 -0.51 19.67 13.96
CA LEU A 247 0.53 20.51 14.54
C LEU A 247 0.95 20.02 15.93
N THR A 248 -0.02 19.61 16.76
CA THR A 248 0.24 19.14 18.13
C THR A 248 1.07 17.86 18.13
N ILE A 249 0.66 16.83 17.39
CA ILE A 249 1.41 15.56 17.33
C ILE A 249 2.80 15.76 16.72
N PHE A 250 2.95 16.70 15.77
CA PHE A 250 4.25 17.05 15.20
C PHE A 250 5.18 17.64 16.26
N LYS A 251 4.71 18.65 17.00
CA LYS A 251 5.49 19.33 18.05
C LYS A 251 5.81 18.41 19.22
N ASP A 252 4.89 17.52 19.60
CA ASP A 252 5.04 16.62 20.75
C ASP A 252 5.94 15.42 20.43
N TYR A 253 6.25 15.18 19.16
CA TYR A 253 7.10 14.07 18.74
C TYR A 253 8.55 14.20 19.24
N HIS A 254 9.06 15.43 19.38
CA HIS A 254 10.40 15.68 19.88
C HIS A 254 10.42 16.72 21.00
N LYS A 255 11.11 16.41 22.11
CA LYS A 255 11.12 17.26 23.32
C LYS A 255 11.77 18.63 23.09
N ASP A 256 12.82 18.69 22.26
CA ASP A 256 13.48 19.92 21.88
C ASP A 256 13.13 20.29 20.44
N GLN A 257 12.44 21.41 20.26
CA GLN A 257 11.93 21.84 18.96
C GLN A 257 12.91 22.79 18.24
N PHE A 258 14.03 23.19 18.87
CA PHE A 258 14.96 24.14 18.27
C PHE A 258 15.64 23.55 17.03
N ALA A 259 15.43 24.20 15.88
CA ALA A 259 15.94 23.77 14.56
C ALA A 259 15.60 22.31 14.21
N TRP A 260 14.49 21.81 14.74
CA TRP A 260 14.06 20.43 14.50
C TRP A 260 13.23 20.30 13.21
N SER A 261 13.56 19.27 12.43
CA SER A 261 12.83 18.87 11.22
C SER A 261 12.50 17.39 11.30
N LYS A 262 11.41 16.99 10.66
CA LYS A 262 11.05 15.58 10.51
C LYS A 262 10.68 15.27 9.07
N VAL A 263 11.13 14.11 8.62
CA VAL A 263 10.68 13.48 7.39
C VAL A 263 9.25 12.96 7.59
N LEU A 264 8.36 13.31 6.65
CA LEU A 264 7.00 12.78 6.58
C LEU A 264 6.96 11.72 5.48
N TRP A 265 7.29 10.48 5.82
CA TRP A 265 7.58 9.42 4.86
C TRP A 265 6.33 9.10 4.02
N ASP A 266 5.21 8.89 4.72
CA ASP A 266 3.97 8.31 4.18
C ASP A 266 3.26 9.23 3.20
N MET A 267 3.45 10.55 3.36
CA MET A 267 2.89 11.55 2.47
C MET A 267 3.33 11.36 1.01
N THR A 268 4.51 10.78 0.78
CA THR A 268 5.05 10.63 -0.57
C THR A 268 4.27 9.66 -1.45
N ALA A 269 3.67 8.61 -0.88
CA ALA A 269 2.79 7.70 -1.60
C ALA A 269 1.54 8.40 -2.11
N VAL A 270 0.94 9.24 -1.26
CA VAL A 270 -0.21 10.07 -1.62
C VAL A 270 0.21 11.13 -2.64
N ALA A 271 1.35 11.80 -2.42
CA ALA A 271 1.85 12.85 -3.31
C ALA A 271 2.12 12.35 -4.74
N TRP A 272 2.59 11.10 -4.89
CA TRP A 272 2.80 10.47 -6.19
C TRP A 272 1.49 10.25 -6.96
N LEU A 273 0.37 10.00 -6.26
CA LEU A 273 -0.95 9.88 -6.89
C LEU A 273 -1.56 11.24 -7.22
N VAL A 274 -1.25 12.26 -6.41
CA VAL A 274 -1.75 13.63 -6.61
C VAL A 274 -1.07 14.30 -7.80
N ASN A 275 0.22 14.09 -8.05
CA ASN A 275 1.00 14.82 -9.06
C ASN A 275 1.35 13.94 -10.26
#